data_AF-A0A2N5JPU4-F1
#
_entry.id   AF-A0A2N5JPU4-F1
#
_cell.length_a   1.000
_cell.length_b   1.000
_cell.length_c   1.000
_cell.angle_alpha   90.00
_cell.angle_beta   90.00
_cell.angle_gamma   90.00
#
_symmetry.space_group_name_H-M   'P 1'
#
loop_
_entity.id
_entity.type
_entity.pdbx_description
1 polymer ?
#
loop_
_entity_poly.entity_id
_entity_poly.type
_entity_poly.pdbx_seq_one_letter_code
_entity_poly.pdbx_strand_id
1 'polypeptide(L)' 'MHYELFGHISYSLQAISYLVRDILLLRVAAVGASIAEISYDFLIADRPLWVGILWNFCFIVINLGQILYSLLERGTT' A
#
# COMPACT_ATOMS: atom_id res chain seq x y z
N MET A 1 -18.46 17.16 12.47
CA MET A 1 -17.96 17.81 11.25
C MET A 1 -16.45 17.56 11.06
N HIS A 2 -15.96 16.32 11.15
CA HIS A 2 -14.54 15.97 10.88
C HIS A 2 -14.36 14.58 10.23
N TYR A 3 -15.43 13.83 9.97
CA TYR A 3 -15.42 12.46 9.41
C TYR A 3 -15.70 12.41 7.90
N GLU A 4 -16.18 13.51 7.32
CA GLU A 4 -16.48 13.60 5.88
C GLU A 4 -15.22 13.50 5.02
N LEU A 5 -14.08 13.95 5.54
CA LEU A 5 -12.78 13.79 4.90
C LEU A 5 -12.42 12.31 4.73
N PHE A 6 -12.66 11.49 5.76
CA PHE A 6 -12.41 10.05 5.71
C PHE A 6 -13.35 9.36 4.72
N GLY A 7 -14.60 9.81 4.61
CA GLY A 7 -15.55 9.34 3.61
C GLY A 7 -15.08 9.65 2.18
N HIS A 8 -14.68 10.89 1.91
CA HIS A 8 -14.15 11.29 0.59
C HIS A 8 -12.87 10.54 0.23
N ILE A 9 -11.94 10.38 1.19
CA ILE A 9 -10.72 9.60 0.99
C ILE A 9 -11.05 8.14 0.66
N SER A 10 -12.02 7.53 1.36
CA SER A 10 -12.47 6.16 1.08
C SER A 10 -13.02 6.03 -0.34
N TYR A 11 -13.89 6.96 -0.78
CA TYR A 11 -14.46 6.91 -2.13
C TYR A 11 -13.42 7.22 -3.22
N SER A 12 -12.47 8.12 -2.98
CA SER A 12 -11.36 8.38 -3.90
C SER A 12 -10.44 7.16 -4.03
N LEU A 13 -10.12 6.48 -2.93
CA LEU A 13 -9.31 5.26 -2.95
C LEU A 13 -10.04 4.11 -3.66
N GLN A 14 -11.35 3.99 -3.45
CA GLN A 14 -12.23 3.05 -4.15
C GLN A 14 -12.28 3.33 -5.66
N ALA A 15 -12.38 4.60 -6.07
CA ALA A 15 -12.35 5.02 -7.47
C ALA A 15 -10.99 4.75 -8.12
N ILE A 16 -9.90 4.98 -7.40
CA ILE A 16 -8.53 4.66 -7.84
C ILE A 16 -8.38 3.15 -8.01
N SER A 17 -8.94 2.32 -7.12
CA SER A 17 -8.93 0.86 -7.23
C SER A 17 -9.61 0.34 -8.51
N TYR A 18 -10.72 0.95 -8.92
CA TYR A 18 -11.38 0.60 -10.20
C TYR A 18 -10.60 1.07 -11.44
N LEU A 19 -9.66 2.00 -11.29
CA LEU A 19 -8.80 2.48 -12.37
C LEU A 19 -7.55 1.58 -12.55
N VAL A 20 -7.22 0.76 -11.55
CA VAL A 20 -6.07 -0.14 -11.54
C VAL A 20 -6.39 -1.40 -12.34
N ARG A 21 -6.21 -1.32 -13.66
CA ARG A 21 -6.35 -2.48 -14.58
C ARG A 21 -5.06 -3.32 -14.68
N ASP A 22 -3.96 -2.83 -14.10
CA ASP A 22 -2.64 -3.47 -14.08
C ASP A 22 -2.28 -3.96 -12.67
N ILE A 23 -1.96 -5.26 -12.55
CA ILE A 23 -1.43 -5.88 -11.31
C ILE A 23 -0.26 -5.06 -10.72
N LEU A 24 0.55 -4.42 -11.56
CA LEU A 24 1.66 -3.56 -11.14
C LEU A 24 1.21 -2.35 -10.32
N LEU A 25 0.15 -1.65 -10.74
CA LEU A 25 -0.36 -0.48 -10.03
C LEU A 25 -0.95 -0.88 -8.66
N LEU A 26 -1.59 -2.05 -8.57
CA LEU A 26 -2.13 -2.57 -7.32
C LEU A 26 -1.01 -2.86 -6.32
N ARG A 27 0.11 -3.41 -6.80
CA ARG A 27 1.29 -3.71 -5.99
C ARG A 27 1.97 -2.44 -5.49
N VAL A 28 2.09 -1.42 -6.34
CA VAL A 28 2.65 -0.11 -5.96
C VAL A 28 1.76 0.59 -4.92
N ALA A 29 0.44 0.54 -5.11
CA ALA A 29 -0.51 1.06 -4.13
C ALA A 29 -0.40 0.32 -2.78
N ALA A 30 -0.23 -1.01 -2.79
CA ALA A 30 -0.03 -1.82 -1.58
C ALA A 30 1.26 -1.43 -0.84
N VAL A 31 2.36 -1.19 -1.56
CA VAL A 31 3.61 -0.68 -0.96
C VAL A 31 3.39 0.68 -0.31
N GLY A 32 2.71 1.61 -1.00
CA GLY A 32 2.39 2.93 -0.45
C GLY A 32 1.51 2.86 0.80
N ALA A 33 0.51 1.98 0.81
CA ALA A 33 -0.35 1.75 1.97
C ALA A 33 0.45 1.21 3.17
N SER A 34 1.30 0.20 2.96
CA SER A 34 2.14 -0.35 4.04
C SER A 34 3.14 0.66 4.60
N ILE A 35 3.69 1.56 3.77
CA ILE A 35 4.56 2.65 4.25
C ILE A 35 3.77 3.65 5.12
N ALA A 36 2.55 4.00 4.69
CA ALA A 36 1.69 4.89 5.46
C ALA A 36 1.29 4.26 6.81
N GLU A 37 1.00 2.96 6.81
CA GLU A 37 0.67 2.19 8.02
C GLU A 37 1.85 2.10 8.98
N ILE A 38 3.07 1.81 8.49
CA ILE A 38 4.30 1.85 9.30
C ILE A 38 4.50 3.25 9.91
N SER A 39 4.24 4.31 9.13
CA SER A 39 4.37 5.69 9.60
C SER A 39 3.37 6.00 10.72
N TYR A 40 2.13 5.51 10.61
CA TYR A 40 1.11 5.63 11.65
C TYR A 40 1.50 4.85 12.92
N ASP A 41 1.89 3.58 12.77
CA ASP A 41 2.27 2.69 13.87
C ASP A 41 3.51 3.19 14.64
N PHE A 42 4.37 3.97 13.99
CA PHE A 42 5.58 4.51 14.61
C PHE A 42 5.40 5.92 15.19
N LEU A 43 4.65 6.80 14.51
CA LEU A 43 4.57 8.23 14.87
C LEU A 43 3.32 8.61 15.67
N ILE A 44 2.22 7.86 15.51
CA ILE A 44 0.91 8.25 16.05
C ILE A 44 0.45 7.30 17.16
N ALA A 45 0.85 6.03 17.11
CA ALA A 45 0.50 5.07 18.16
C ALA A 45 1.19 5.41 19.50
N ASP A 46 0.45 5.32 20.61
CA ASP A 46 0.96 5.54 21.99
C ASP A 46 2.16 4.63 22.33
N ARG A 47 2.27 3.49 21.67
CA ARG A 47 3.41 2.57 21.72
C ARG A 47 3.66 2.02 20.32
N PRO A 48 4.94 1.88 19.91
CA PRO A 48 5.25 1.33 18.59
C PRO A 48 4.68 -0.08 18.44
N LEU A 49 3.79 -0.26 17.46
CA LEU A 49 3.19 -1.56 17.16
C LEU A 49 4.15 -2.39 16.29
N TRP A 50 5.20 -2.91 16.91
CA TRP A 50 6.28 -3.64 16.24
C TRP A 50 5.80 -4.82 15.37
N VAL A 51 4.71 -5.48 15.77
CA VAL A 51 4.12 -6.58 15.00
C VAL A 51 3.53 -6.07 13.67
N GLY A 52 2.79 -4.96 13.69
CA GLY A 52 2.23 -4.33 12.49
C GLY A 52 3.32 -3.84 11.54
N ILE A 53 4.36 -3.22 12.10
CA ILE A 53 5.53 -2.75 11.35
C ILE A 53 6.27 -3.92 10.65
N LEU A 54 6.53 -5.02 11.37
CA LEU A 54 7.20 -6.20 10.81
C LEU A 54 6.39 -6.83 9.66
N TRP A 55 5.08 -6.96 9.84
CA TRP A 55 4.21 -7.51 8.80
C TRP A 55 4.11 -6.60 7.58
N ASN A 56 3.97 -5.29 7.79
CA ASN A 56 3.96 -4.33 6.68
C ASN A 56 5.29 -4.29 5.93
N PHE A 57 6.41 -4.47 6.64
CA PHE A 57 7.71 -4.62 5.99
C PHE A 57 7.76 -5.89 5.11
N CYS A 58 7.29 -7.03 5.60
CA CYS A 58 7.16 -8.26 4.78
C CYS A 58 6.25 -8.04 3.57
N PHE A 59 5.12 -7.36 3.72
CA PHE A 59 4.23 -7.03 2.61
C PHE A 59 4.91 -6.14 1.57
N ILE A 60 5.69 -5.14 1.98
CA ILE A 60 6.47 -4.32 1.07
C ILE A 60 7.45 -5.18 0.26
N VAL A 61 8.20 -6.07 0.91
CA VAL A 61 9.18 -6.95 0.25
C VAL A 61 8.50 -7.85 -0.78
N ILE A 62 7.37 -8.48 -0.43
CA ILE A 62 6.62 -9.37 -1.34
C ILE A 62 6.11 -8.59 -2.55
N ASN A 63 5.48 -7.43 -2.32
CA ASN A 63 4.92 -6.62 -3.40
C ASN A 63 6.02 -6.06 -4.32
N LEU A 64 7.18 -5.67 -3.78
CA LEU A 64 8.35 -5.27 -4.57
C LEU A 64 8.91 -6.43 -5.41
N GLY A 65 9.03 -7.63 -4.85
CA GLY A 65 9.46 -8.83 -5.59
C GLY A 65 8.52 -9.16 -6.75
N GLN A 66 7.21 -9.00 -6.56
CA GLN A 66 6.22 -9.23 -7.61
C GLN A 66 6.20 -8.12 -8.66
N ILE A 67 6.47 -6.86 -8.28
CA ILE A 67 6.70 -5.76 -9.23
C ILE A 67 7.91 -6.09 -10.11
N LEU A 68 9.02 -6.51 -9.51
CA LEU A 68 10.24 -6.84 -10.23
C LEU A 68 10.02 -8.01 -11.21
N TYR A 69 9.33 -9.07 -10.76
CA TYR A 69 8.97 -10.20 -11.61
C TYR A 69 8.11 -9.75 -12.81
N SER A 70 7.05 -8.96 -12.57
CA SER A 70 6.18 -8.46 -13.63
C SER A 70 6.87 -7.48 -14.59
N LEU A 71 7.90 -6.76 -14.16
CA LEU A 71 8.71 -5.90 -15.02
C LEU A 71 9.68 -6.71 -15.88
N LEU A 72 10.30 -7.75 -15.31
CA LEU A 72 11.19 -8.67 -16.06
C LEU A 72 10.41 -9.41 -17.15
N GLU A 73 9.23 -9.93 -16.83
CA GLU A 73 8.38 -10.66 -17.78
C GLU A 73 7.98 -9.80 -19.00
N ARG A 74 7.75 -8.50 -18.78
CA ARG A 74 7.45 -7.52 -19.83
C ARG A 74 8.66 -7.14 -20.70
N GLY A 75 9.88 -7.25 -20.19
CA GLY A 75 11.11 -6.94 -20.93
C GLY A 75 11.58 -8.07 -21.85
N THR A 76 11.04 -9.28 -21.68
CA THR A 76 11.37 -10.48 -22.47
C THR A 76 10.43 -10.77 -23.65
N THR A 77 9.41 -9.93 -23.88
CA THR A 77 8.49 -10.03 -25.03
C THR A 77 8.76 -8.90 -26.02
#